data_AF-A0A8X8ZI10-F1
#
_entry.id   AF-A0A8X8ZI10-F1
#
_cell.length_a   1.000
_cell.length_b   1.000
_cell.length_c   1.000
_cell.angle_alpha   90.00
_cell.angle_beta   90.00
_cell.angle_gamma   90.00
#
_symmetry.space_group_name_H-M   'P 1'
#
loop_
_entity.id
_entity.type
_entity.pdbx_description
1 polymer ?
#
loop_
_entity_poly.entity_id
_entity_poly.type
_entity_poly.pdbx_seq_one_letter_code
_entity_poly.pdbx_strand_id
1 'polypeptide(L)'
;MKVKVFGGQNQLRRITAIQTADSMSISALNSYLPKPCPPPRPCARPPRATSTKHFSHPPTLATLSDPHVLRLAETLEDSIASSSSPPLPLQKLRDISSQSLLTTPWPSRKDEPFRFTDTSFIRNSQIHPVTLPPTQNLDALSGFSDSNSPNIAIIDGYLVESLSNLSELPDGVFVGRLSDLNSKGLMEKVSKYVSNFQGDLFWSLNGVGAPDVVLVYVPEGCKVEKPLHLRFFSMNRSYKGSKSLPISNPRVLVLVEKGGDIGIVEEYVGGDGDDRCYWTNSVMEVVVSDRAKVSHSYIQTQSLGAAHVKWTSVCQVGSFASTSRALSLLDCNALRFVTLNALFVCILMWQLPNDLLLSDIDYEENE
;
A
#
# COMPACT_ATOMS: atom_id res chain seq x y z
N MET A 1 37.58 32.29 20.99
CA MET A 1 36.77 32.34 22.22
C MET A 1 36.13 30.97 22.42
N LYS A 2 36.21 30.40 23.62
CA LYS A 2 35.97 28.97 23.96
C LYS A 2 34.50 28.53 23.86
N VAL A 3 34.30 27.36 23.24
CA VAL A 3 33.51 26.16 23.64
C VAL A 3 32.21 26.33 24.45
N LYS A 4 31.10 25.75 23.96
CA LYS A 4 30.37 24.69 24.68
C LYS A 4 29.44 23.85 23.78
N VAL A 5 29.75 22.56 23.72
CA VAL A 5 28.92 21.45 23.24
C VAL A 5 28.15 20.90 24.43
N PHE A 6 26.88 20.53 24.26
CA PHE A 6 26.18 19.59 25.13
C PHE A 6 25.41 18.57 24.28
N GLY A 7 25.81 17.31 24.40
CA GLY A 7 25.02 16.16 24.01
C GLY A 7 24.00 15.81 25.10
N GLY A 8 22.87 15.24 24.69
CA GLY A 8 21.85 14.70 25.59
C GLY A 8 21.23 13.46 24.97
N GLN A 9 21.58 12.30 25.53
CA GLN A 9 20.92 11.02 25.31
C GLN A 9 19.49 11.07 25.87
N ASN A 10 18.48 10.62 25.12
CA ASN A 10 17.16 10.36 25.67
C ASN A 10 16.89 8.85 25.74
N GLN A 11 16.89 8.39 26.98
CA GLN A 11 16.57 7.05 27.45
C GLN A 11 15.04 6.78 27.39
N LEU A 12 14.70 5.57 26.96
CA LEU A 12 13.38 4.96 27.08
C LEU A 12 12.90 4.98 28.55
N ARG A 13 11.62 5.30 28.78
CA ARG A 13 10.92 4.97 30.03
C ARG A 13 9.73 4.06 29.74
N ARG A 14 9.89 2.78 30.07
CA ARG A 14 8.82 1.82 30.37
C ARG A 14 8.12 2.26 31.66
N ILE A 15 6.80 2.25 31.67
CA ILE A 15 5.98 2.38 32.88
C ILE A 15 5.37 1.01 33.14
N THR A 16 5.82 0.35 34.21
CA THR A 16 5.20 -0.84 34.79
C THR A 16 5.06 -0.54 36.27
N ALA A 17 3.82 -0.42 36.75
CA ALA A 17 3.52 -0.28 38.17
C ALA A 17 2.91 -1.61 38.64
N ILE A 18 3.70 -2.37 39.39
CA ILE A 18 3.26 -3.46 40.26
C ILE A 18 3.42 -2.91 41.67
N GLN A 19 2.35 -2.88 42.46
CA GLN A 19 2.42 -2.57 43.88
C GLN A 19 1.77 -3.71 44.66
N THR A 20 2.61 -4.40 45.41
CA THR A 20 2.29 -5.49 46.34
C THR A 20 1.67 -4.95 47.64
N ALA A 21 0.85 -5.82 48.23
CA ALA A 21 0.05 -5.63 49.43
C ALA A 21 0.87 -5.45 50.72
N ASP A 22 0.26 -4.76 51.69
CA ASP A 22 0.55 -4.89 53.12
C ASP A 22 -0.76 -5.02 53.91
N SER A 23 -0.73 -5.96 54.87
CA SER A 23 -1.72 -6.32 55.90
C SER A 23 -2.03 -5.15 56.87
N MET A 24 -3.06 -5.06 57.72
CA MET A 24 -3.98 -6.02 58.35
C MET A 24 -5.02 -5.17 59.14
N SER A 25 -6.29 -5.60 59.26
CA SER A 25 -7.10 -5.45 60.50
C SER A 25 -8.44 -6.18 60.38
N ILE A 26 -8.73 -7.01 61.38
CA ILE A 26 -9.92 -7.86 61.54
C ILE A 26 -10.85 -7.18 62.54
N SER A 27 -12.09 -6.88 62.14
CA SER A 27 -13.31 -7.13 62.96
C SER A 27 -14.55 -6.50 62.33
N ALA A 28 -15.44 -7.32 61.76
CA ALA A 28 -16.90 -7.22 61.93
C ALA A 28 -17.57 -8.37 61.15
N LEU A 29 -18.05 -9.35 61.91
CA LEU A 29 -18.76 -10.53 61.43
C LEU A 29 -20.25 -10.23 61.17
N ASN A 30 -20.77 -10.93 60.17
CA ASN A 30 -22.16 -11.32 59.94
C ASN A 30 -23.18 -10.22 59.59
N SER A 31 -23.64 -10.22 58.34
CA SER A 31 -24.96 -10.81 57.99
C SER A 31 -25.41 -10.50 56.55
N TYR A 32 -26.15 -11.46 55.98
CA TYR A 32 -27.09 -11.36 54.85
C TYR A 32 -26.65 -11.83 53.44
N LEU A 33 -27.17 -13.02 53.14
CA LEU A 33 -27.32 -13.71 51.86
C LEU A 33 -27.98 -12.85 50.74
N PRO A 34 -27.77 -13.20 49.45
CA PRO A 34 -28.31 -12.47 48.30
C PRO A 34 -29.82 -12.66 48.11
N LYS A 35 -30.53 -11.60 47.70
CA LYS A 35 -31.96 -11.62 47.36
C LYS A 35 -32.19 -11.94 45.87
N PRO A 36 -33.21 -12.74 45.51
CA PRO A 36 -33.51 -13.11 44.12
C PRO A 36 -34.28 -12.04 43.32
N CYS A 37 -34.09 -12.05 41.99
CA CYS A 37 -34.76 -11.18 41.02
C CYS A 37 -36.29 -11.41 40.92
N PRO A 38 -37.12 -10.36 40.74
CA PRO A 38 -38.55 -10.52 40.51
C PRO A 38 -38.94 -10.68 39.02
N PRO A 39 -40.09 -11.32 38.72
CA PRO A 39 -40.55 -11.62 37.35
C PRO A 39 -41.22 -10.42 36.64
N PRO A 40 -41.38 -10.48 35.29
CA PRO A 40 -41.94 -9.36 34.52
C PRO A 40 -43.47 -9.24 34.66
N ARG A 41 -43.97 -8.00 34.72
CA ARG A 41 -45.40 -7.68 34.70
C ARG A 41 -45.90 -7.40 33.27
N PRO A 42 -47.11 -7.83 32.88
CA PRO A 42 -47.72 -7.51 31.60
C PRO A 42 -48.56 -6.22 31.70
N CYS A 43 -48.38 -5.29 30.76
CA CYS A 43 -49.33 -4.20 30.55
C CYS A 43 -49.63 -4.02 29.06
N ALA A 44 -50.87 -4.35 28.70
CA ALA A 44 -51.49 -4.14 27.41
C ALA A 44 -51.74 -2.64 27.15
N ARG A 45 -51.48 -2.20 25.92
CA ARG A 45 -51.97 -0.94 25.34
C ARG A 45 -52.45 -1.23 23.91
N PRO A 46 -53.61 -0.72 23.45
CA PRO A 46 -54.14 -1.06 22.13
C PRO A 46 -53.35 -0.32 21.02
N PRO A 47 -53.30 -0.88 19.80
CA PRO A 47 -52.46 -0.33 18.73
C PRO A 47 -53.09 0.92 18.12
N ARG A 48 -52.25 1.95 17.93
CA ARG A 48 -52.56 3.17 17.18
C ARG A 48 -52.42 2.87 15.69
N ALA A 49 -53.47 3.17 14.91
CA ALA A 49 -53.50 2.95 13.46
C ALA A 49 -52.32 3.66 12.76
N THR A 50 -51.45 2.88 12.12
CA THR A 50 -50.39 3.37 11.23
C THR A 50 -50.91 3.44 9.80
N SER A 51 -51.03 4.66 9.27
CA SER A 51 -51.19 4.92 7.84
C SER A 51 -49.92 4.46 7.11
N THR A 52 -50.05 3.40 6.31
CA THR A 52 -49.04 2.95 5.35
C THR A 52 -48.98 3.96 4.19
N LYS A 53 -48.01 4.87 4.24
CA LYS A 53 -47.59 5.61 3.04
C LYS A 53 -46.82 4.64 2.15
N HIS A 54 -47.42 4.24 1.03
CA HIS A 54 -46.71 3.60 -0.06
C HIS A 54 -45.67 4.58 -0.60
N PHE A 55 -44.40 4.37 -0.23
CA PHE A 55 -43.28 4.96 -0.97
C PHE A 55 -43.07 4.09 -2.21
N SER A 56 -43.60 4.54 -3.33
CA SER A 56 -43.13 4.07 -4.64
C SER A 56 -41.69 4.55 -4.79
N HIS A 57 -40.72 3.65 -4.60
CA HIS A 57 -39.35 3.92 -5.01
C HIS A 57 -39.33 4.17 -6.52
N PRO A 58 -38.86 5.33 -7.01
CA PRO A 58 -38.52 5.45 -8.41
C PRO A 58 -37.42 4.43 -8.71
N PRO A 59 -37.35 3.89 -9.95
CA PRO A 59 -36.28 2.98 -10.32
C PRO A 59 -34.94 3.67 -10.04
N THR A 60 -34.06 2.98 -9.34
CA THR A 60 -32.71 3.43 -9.02
C THR A 60 -31.98 3.70 -10.34
N LEU A 61 -32.02 4.95 -10.82
CA LEU A 61 -31.08 5.43 -11.81
C LEU A 61 -29.69 5.15 -11.23
N ALA A 62 -28.91 4.34 -11.95
CA ALA A 62 -27.53 4.03 -11.60
C ALA A 62 -26.85 5.34 -11.18
N THR A 63 -26.49 5.43 -9.90
CA THR A 63 -25.82 6.60 -9.35
C THR A 63 -24.53 6.77 -10.14
N LEU A 64 -24.52 7.71 -11.08
CA LEU A 64 -23.33 8.07 -11.82
C LEU A 64 -22.22 8.37 -10.80
N SER A 65 -21.06 7.80 -11.07
CA SER A 65 -19.84 7.84 -10.26
C SER A 65 -19.40 9.29 -9.97
N ASP A 66 -18.43 9.47 -9.06
CA ASP A 66 -17.85 10.78 -8.78
C ASP A 66 -17.24 11.38 -10.08
N PRO A 67 -17.77 12.50 -10.61
CA PRO A 67 -17.31 13.06 -11.89
C PRO A 67 -15.84 13.47 -11.89
N HIS A 68 -15.27 13.78 -10.71
CA HIS A 68 -13.86 14.09 -10.59
C HIS A 68 -13.00 12.83 -10.80
N VAL A 69 -13.42 11.70 -10.24
CA VAL A 69 -12.75 10.40 -10.42
C VAL A 69 -12.79 9.99 -11.88
N LEU A 70 -13.96 10.05 -12.52
CA LEU A 70 -14.11 9.64 -13.93
C LEU A 70 -13.23 10.48 -14.86
N ARG A 71 -13.22 11.81 -14.69
CA ARG A 71 -12.36 12.70 -15.49
C ARG A 71 -10.88 12.39 -15.30
N LEU A 72 -10.47 12.14 -14.06
CA LEU A 72 -9.08 11.79 -13.77
C LEU A 72 -8.70 10.45 -14.40
N ALA A 73 -9.58 9.45 -14.32
CA ALA A 73 -9.40 8.14 -14.96
C ALA A 73 -9.23 8.27 -16.48
N GLU A 74 -10.15 8.98 -17.14
CA GLU A 74 -10.09 9.28 -18.58
C GLU A 74 -8.77 9.96 -18.96
N THR A 75 -8.36 10.99 -18.20
CA THR A 75 -7.09 11.71 -18.45
C THR A 75 -5.88 10.77 -18.33
N LEU A 76 -5.90 9.85 -17.35
CA LEU A 76 -4.83 8.86 -17.16
C LEU A 76 -4.80 7.85 -18.31
N GLU A 77 -5.95 7.30 -18.71
CA GLU A 77 -6.08 6.35 -19.82
C GLU A 77 -5.61 6.95 -21.15
N ASP A 78 -5.99 8.19 -21.44
CA ASP A 78 -5.57 8.89 -22.66
C ASP A 78 -4.05 9.10 -22.71
N SER A 79 -3.41 9.31 -21.55
CA SER A 79 -1.97 9.56 -21.46
C SER A 79 -1.12 8.33 -21.82
N ILE A 80 -1.65 7.12 -21.62
CA ILE A 80 -0.95 5.86 -21.90
C ILE A 80 -1.36 5.21 -23.24
N ALA A 81 -2.55 5.53 -23.76
CA ALA A 81 -3.11 4.95 -25.00
C ALA A 81 -2.32 5.29 -26.27
N SER A 82 -1.39 6.25 -26.19
CA SER A 82 -0.48 6.60 -27.30
C SER A 82 0.68 5.62 -27.49
N SER A 83 0.83 4.61 -26.63
CA SER A 83 1.87 3.57 -26.72
C SER A 83 1.33 2.26 -27.33
N SER A 84 2.22 1.41 -27.86
CA SER A 84 1.87 0.12 -28.49
C SER A 84 0.91 -0.74 -27.66
N SER A 85 0.21 -1.68 -28.29
CA SER A 85 -0.72 -2.59 -27.59
C SER A 85 -0.05 -3.27 -26.38
N PRO A 86 -0.55 -3.07 -25.15
CA PRO A 86 0.06 -3.63 -23.95
C PRO A 86 -0.06 -5.16 -23.91
N PRO A 87 0.80 -5.86 -23.14
CA PRO A 87 0.63 -7.29 -22.91
C PRO A 87 -0.70 -7.57 -22.19
N LEU A 88 -1.29 -8.73 -22.45
CA LEU A 88 -2.62 -9.12 -21.95
C LEU A 88 -2.83 -8.90 -20.44
N PRO A 89 -1.86 -9.18 -19.53
CA PRO A 89 -2.08 -8.98 -18.10
C PRO A 89 -2.18 -7.50 -17.73
N LEU A 90 -1.43 -6.63 -18.40
CA LEU A 90 -1.51 -5.19 -18.21
C LEU A 90 -2.84 -4.64 -18.75
N GLN A 91 -3.31 -5.14 -19.90
CA GLN A 91 -4.64 -4.79 -20.40
C GLN A 91 -5.74 -5.20 -19.42
N LYS A 92 -5.69 -6.43 -18.90
CA LYS A 92 -6.65 -6.93 -17.91
C LYS A 92 -6.66 -6.08 -16.63
N LEU A 93 -5.48 -5.67 -16.15
CA LEU A 93 -5.36 -4.77 -15.01
C LEU A 93 -6.06 -3.44 -15.27
N ARG A 94 -5.84 -2.84 -16.45
CA ARG A 94 -6.48 -1.60 -16.87
C ARG A 94 -8.00 -1.78 -16.91
N ASP A 95 -8.49 -2.83 -17.56
CA ASP A 95 -9.93 -3.10 -17.67
C ASP A 95 -10.59 -3.23 -16.28
N ILE A 96 -10.00 -4.01 -15.36
CA ILE A 96 -10.51 -4.18 -13.99
C ILE A 96 -10.53 -2.83 -13.25
N SER A 97 -9.47 -2.05 -13.42
CA SER A 97 -9.32 -0.75 -12.77
C SER A 97 -10.34 0.26 -13.30
N SER A 98 -10.51 0.36 -14.62
CA SER A 98 -11.52 1.22 -15.24
C SER A 98 -12.93 0.86 -14.76
N GLN A 99 -13.27 -0.43 -14.71
CA GLN A 99 -14.58 -0.89 -14.21
C GLN A 99 -14.79 -0.53 -12.74
N SER A 100 -13.76 -0.70 -11.90
CA SER A 100 -13.81 -0.31 -10.48
C SER A 100 -14.07 1.20 -10.31
N LEU A 101 -13.45 2.03 -11.14
CA LEU A 101 -13.58 3.50 -11.08
C LEU A 101 -14.99 3.99 -11.44
N LEU A 102 -15.75 3.24 -12.23
CA LEU A 102 -17.16 3.54 -12.53
C LEU A 102 -18.09 3.53 -11.31
N THR A 103 -17.66 3.02 -10.16
CA THR A 103 -18.51 2.98 -8.96
C THR A 103 -17.80 3.49 -7.70
N THR A 104 -16.53 3.87 -7.83
CA THR A 104 -15.70 4.27 -6.69
C THR A 104 -15.68 5.81 -6.54
N PRO A 105 -16.24 6.37 -5.46
CA PRO A 105 -16.20 7.81 -5.22
C PRO A 105 -14.83 8.27 -4.70
N TRP A 106 -14.57 9.59 -4.73
CA TRP A 106 -13.42 10.13 -4.02
C TRP A 106 -13.57 9.92 -2.51
N PRO A 107 -12.52 9.43 -1.81
CA PRO A 107 -12.62 9.13 -0.39
C PRO A 107 -12.81 10.38 0.45
N SER A 108 -13.61 10.23 1.49
CA SER A 108 -13.94 11.24 2.48
C SER A 108 -13.43 10.83 3.85
N ARG A 109 -13.35 11.78 4.79
CA ARG A 109 -13.02 11.47 6.19
C ARG A 109 -14.08 10.62 6.92
N LYS A 110 -15.22 10.33 6.28
CA LYS A 110 -16.22 9.38 6.80
C LYS A 110 -15.86 7.93 6.49
N ASP A 111 -15.07 7.72 5.45
CA ASP A 111 -14.58 6.41 5.08
C ASP A 111 -13.49 6.02 6.07
N GLU A 112 -13.66 4.86 6.71
CA GLU A 112 -12.79 4.40 7.80
C GLU A 112 -11.29 4.41 7.41
N PRO A 113 -10.88 3.95 6.21
CA PRO A 113 -9.48 4.02 5.77
C PRO A 113 -8.95 5.44 5.56
N PHE A 114 -9.80 6.47 5.61
CA PHE A 114 -9.47 7.86 5.31
C PHE A 114 -9.83 8.82 6.44
N ARG A 115 -10.29 8.30 7.57
CA ARG A 115 -10.72 9.11 8.72
C ARG A 115 -9.65 10.10 9.19
N PHE A 116 -8.38 9.70 9.12
CA PHE A 116 -7.23 10.48 9.55
C PHE A 116 -6.37 11.01 8.39
N THR A 117 -6.81 10.79 7.14
CA THR A 117 -6.03 11.10 5.94
C THR A 117 -6.80 12.10 5.08
N ASP A 118 -6.29 13.34 5.01
CA ASP A 118 -6.93 14.40 4.25
C ASP A 118 -6.51 14.42 2.79
N THR A 119 -7.29 13.79 1.91
CA THR A 119 -7.02 13.75 0.47
C THR A 119 -7.47 15.02 -0.28
N SER A 120 -7.95 16.05 0.42
CA SER A 120 -8.46 17.27 -0.23
C SER A 120 -7.38 18.06 -0.99
N PHE A 121 -6.11 18.00 -0.54
CA PHE A 121 -4.98 18.58 -1.27
C PHE A 121 -4.88 18.03 -2.69
N ILE A 122 -4.94 16.71 -2.83
CA ILE A 122 -4.89 16.05 -4.14
C ILE A 122 -6.16 16.42 -4.93
N ARG A 123 -7.33 16.23 -4.35
CA ARG A 123 -8.64 16.46 -5.01
C ARG A 123 -8.80 17.87 -5.57
N ASN A 124 -8.27 18.88 -4.87
CA ASN A 124 -8.40 20.29 -5.25
C ASN A 124 -7.28 20.79 -6.17
N SER A 125 -6.32 19.94 -6.53
CA SER A 125 -5.23 20.27 -7.44
C SER A 125 -5.61 20.04 -8.91
N GLN A 126 -4.88 20.69 -9.82
CA GLN A 126 -4.93 20.41 -11.25
C GLN A 126 -3.98 19.25 -11.54
N ILE A 127 -4.54 18.04 -11.58
CA ILE A 127 -3.78 16.80 -11.74
C ILE A 127 -3.54 16.55 -13.23
N HIS A 128 -2.29 16.33 -13.60
CA HIS A 128 -1.90 16.03 -14.99
C HIS A 128 -0.95 14.83 -15.03
N PRO A 129 -1.21 13.80 -15.85
CA PRO A 129 -0.32 12.65 -15.99
C PRO A 129 1.05 13.07 -16.53
N VAL A 130 2.10 12.44 -16.00
CA VAL A 130 3.44 12.56 -16.56
C VAL A 130 3.60 11.51 -17.65
N THR A 131 3.88 11.94 -18.87
CA THR A 131 4.29 11.08 -19.98
C THR A 131 5.79 11.25 -20.23
N LEU A 132 6.53 10.16 -20.44
CA LEU A 132 7.98 10.21 -20.61
C LEU A 132 8.42 9.87 -22.05
N PRO A 133 9.07 10.80 -22.77
CA PRO A 133 10.01 10.50 -23.88
C PRO A 133 11.46 11.00 -23.61
N PRO A 134 12.47 10.59 -24.43
CA PRO A 134 13.84 10.32 -23.98
C PRO A 134 14.71 11.58 -23.83
N THR A 135 15.76 11.46 -22.99
CA THR A 135 16.84 12.45 -22.79
C THR A 135 16.49 13.72 -21.99
N GLN A 136 15.70 13.59 -20.92
CA GLN A 136 15.84 14.60 -19.86
C GLN A 136 17.23 14.45 -19.22
N ASN A 137 17.87 15.58 -18.94
CA ASN A 137 19.19 15.66 -18.32
C ASN A 137 19.16 14.84 -17.00
N LEU A 138 19.70 13.62 -17.06
CA LEU A 138 19.81 12.72 -15.91
C LEU A 138 20.99 13.09 -15.01
N ASP A 139 21.68 14.22 -15.25
CA ASP A 139 22.82 14.65 -14.44
C ASP A 139 22.39 14.91 -12.98
N ALA A 140 21.13 15.34 -12.79
CA ALA A 140 20.48 15.48 -11.48
C ALA A 140 20.29 14.13 -10.75
N LEU A 141 20.48 13.00 -11.44
CA LEU A 141 20.36 11.63 -10.93
C LEU A 141 21.71 10.90 -10.87
N SER A 142 22.82 11.61 -10.99
CA SER A 142 24.17 11.04 -10.92
C SER A 142 24.40 10.13 -9.70
N GLY A 143 23.81 10.44 -8.55
CA GLY A 143 23.88 9.60 -7.34
C GLY A 143 23.07 8.29 -7.39
N PHE A 144 22.26 8.05 -8.42
CA PHE A 144 21.52 6.78 -8.57
C PHE A 144 22.45 5.62 -8.97
N SER A 145 23.53 5.90 -9.70
CA SER A 145 24.47 4.90 -10.20
C SER A 145 25.53 4.46 -9.19
N ASP A 146 25.71 5.17 -8.08
CA ASP A 146 26.81 4.98 -7.11
C ASP A 146 26.58 3.84 -6.08
N SER A 147 25.63 2.95 -6.33
CA SER A 147 25.30 1.85 -5.42
C SER A 147 26.10 0.59 -5.75
N ASN A 148 26.83 0.06 -4.76
CA ASN A 148 27.49 -1.26 -4.80
C ASN A 148 26.52 -2.46 -4.67
N SER A 149 25.22 -2.20 -4.74
CA SER A 149 24.13 -3.19 -4.69
C SER A 149 23.30 -3.11 -5.96
N PRO A 150 22.70 -4.22 -6.41
CA PRO A 150 21.82 -4.22 -7.57
C PRO A 150 20.68 -3.25 -7.34
N ASN A 151 20.36 -2.44 -8.34
CA ASN A 151 19.37 -1.39 -8.25
C ASN A 151 18.66 -1.16 -9.58
N ILE A 152 17.43 -0.65 -9.48
CA ILE A 152 16.69 -0.11 -10.61
C ILE A 152 16.23 1.31 -10.33
N ALA A 153 16.28 2.14 -11.36
CA ALA A 153 15.77 3.50 -11.33
C ALA A 153 14.38 3.55 -12.01
N ILE A 154 13.38 4.03 -11.27
CA ILE A 154 12.02 4.23 -11.76
C ILE A 154 11.72 5.73 -11.71
N ILE A 155 11.67 6.35 -12.88
CA ILE A 155 11.50 7.80 -13.04
C ILE A 155 10.10 8.10 -13.56
N ASP A 156 9.30 8.81 -12.79
CA ASP A 156 7.89 9.14 -13.11
C ASP A 156 7.02 7.92 -13.48
N GLY A 157 7.38 6.73 -12.98
CA GLY A 157 6.68 5.47 -13.27
C GLY A 157 7.34 4.59 -14.34
N TYR A 158 8.36 5.09 -15.04
CA TYR A 158 9.06 4.37 -16.10
C TYR A 158 10.38 3.78 -15.59
N LEU A 159 10.65 2.52 -15.91
CA LEU A 159 11.97 1.92 -15.68
C LEU A 159 13.03 2.57 -16.58
N VAL A 160 14.13 3.05 -16.01
CA VAL A 160 15.25 3.67 -16.73
C VAL A 160 16.50 2.80 -16.62
N GLU A 161 16.75 2.00 -17.65
CA GLU A 161 17.84 1.03 -17.69
C GLU A 161 19.22 1.66 -17.57
N SER A 162 19.44 2.84 -18.17
CA SER A 162 20.74 3.53 -18.14
C SER A 162 21.18 3.97 -16.74
N LEU A 163 20.26 4.02 -15.78
CA LEU A 163 20.52 4.34 -14.37
C LEU A 163 20.37 3.12 -13.46
N SER A 164 20.10 1.94 -14.03
CA SER A 164 19.89 0.70 -13.31
C SER A 164 21.15 -0.17 -13.40
N ASN A 165 21.44 -0.93 -12.35
CA ASN A 165 22.54 -1.89 -12.32
C ASN A 165 22.03 -3.23 -11.81
N LEU A 166 22.07 -4.26 -12.67
CA LEU A 166 21.60 -5.60 -12.38
C LEU A 166 22.74 -6.64 -12.36
N SER A 167 24.00 -6.22 -12.47
CA SER A 167 25.15 -7.10 -12.72
C SER A 167 25.44 -8.14 -11.63
N GLU A 168 24.88 -7.95 -10.43
CA GLU A 168 25.09 -8.83 -9.27
C GLU A 168 23.89 -9.75 -8.98
N LEU A 169 22.87 -9.74 -9.84
CA LEU A 169 21.74 -10.64 -9.69
C LEU A 169 22.11 -12.06 -10.17
N PRO A 170 21.71 -13.10 -9.43
CA PRO A 170 21.93 -14.48 -9.86
C PRO A 170 21.24 -14.81 -11.19
N ASP A 171 21.77 -15.81 -11.87
CA ASP A 171 21.16 -16.34 -13.09
C ASP A 171 19.71 -16.77 -12.84
N GLY A 172 18.83 -16.41 -13.78
CA GLY A 172 17.40 -16.74 -13.72
C GLY A 172 16.55 -15.75 -12.92
N VAL A 173 17.14 -14.84 -12.16
CA VAL A 173 16.41 -13.67 -11.61
C VAL A 173 16.09 -12.73 -12.77
N PHE A 174 14.84 -12.30 -12.87
CA PHE A 174 14.41 -11.33 -13.88
C PHE A 174 13.98 -10.04 -13.20
N VAL A 175 14.53 -8.92 -13.67
CA VAL A 175 14.12 -7.57 -13.28
C VAL A 175 13.96 -6.75 -14.55
N GLY A 176 12.74 -6.29 -14.83
CA GLY A 176 12.45 -5.58 -16.08
C GLY A 176 10.99 -5.15 -16.19
N ARG A 177 10.62 -4.59 -17.33
CA ARG A 177 9.22 -4.26 -17.62
C ARG A 177 8.45 -5.52 -17.99
N LEU A 178 7.17 -5.56 -17.66
CA LEU A 178 6.30 -6.66 -18.05
C LEU A 178 6.13 -6.72 -19.56
N SER A 179 6.12 -5.58 -20.26
CA SER A 179 6.09 -5.53 -21.72
C SER A 179 7.32 -6.15 -22.39
N ASP A 180 8.48 -6.13 -21.73
CA ASP A 180 9.74 -6.70 -22.25
C ASP A 180 9.86 -8.21 -21.99
N LEU A 181 8.88 -8.82 -21.29
CA LEU A 181 8.92 -10.22 -20.89
C LEU A 181 8.61 -11.17 -22.06
N ASN A 182 9.65 -11.76 -22.63
CA ASN A 182 9.55 -12.68 -23.78
C ASN A 182 9.24 -14.15 -23.42
N SER A 183 9.45 -14.55 -22.16
CA SER A 183 9.22 -15.94 -21.73
C SER A 183 7.73 -16.22 -21.55
N LYS A 184 7.16 -17.04 -22.45
CA LYS A 184 5.73 -17.42 -22.39
C LYS A 184 5.35 -18.09 -21.07
N GLY A 185 6.20 -18.99 -20.56
CA GLY A 185 5.95 -19.69 -19.30
C GLY A 185 5.96 -18.76 -18.08
N LEU A 186 6.90 -17.80 -18.06
CA LEU A 186 6.94 -16.80 -16.99
C LEU A 186 5.77 -15.81 -17.12
N MET A 187 5.42 -15.39 -18.34
CA MET A 187 4.27 -14.53 -18.60
C MET A 187 2.97 -15.17 -18.09
N GLU A 188 2.74 -16.46 -18.34
CA GLU A 188 1.57 -17.18 -17.82
C GLU A 188 1.51 -17.19 -16.29
N LYS A 189 2.65 -17.41 -15.62
CA LYS A 189 2.73 -17.35 -14.15
C LYS A 189 2.40 -15.96 -13.63
N VAL A 190 3.03 -14.94 -14.20
CA VAL A 190 2.86 -13.53 -13.80
C VAL A 190 1.42 -13.06 -14.02
N SER A 191 0.79 -13.50 -15.11
CA SER A 191 -0.61 -13.19 -15.44
C SER A 191 -1.61 -13.56 -14.34
N LYS A 192 -1.28 -14.55 -13.50
CA LYS A 192 -2.14 -14.96 -12.38
C LYS A 192 -2.15 -13.93 -11.24
N TYR A 193 -1.12 -13.09 -11.13
CA TYR A 193 -0.90 -12.23 -9.98
C TYR A 193 -1.08 -10.74 -10.26
N VAL A 194 -0.83 -10.26 -11.49
CA VAL A 194 -0.94 -8.83 -11.90
C VAL A 194 -2.30 -8.20 -11.60
N SER A 195 -3.37 -8.99 -11.44
CA SER A 195 -4.72 -8.50 -11.11
C SER A 195 -5.44 -9.38 -10.08
N ASN A 196 -4.68 -10.11 -9.24
CA ASN A 196 -5.27 -11.00 -8.24
C ASN A 196 -5.85 -10.24 -7.04
N PHE A 197 -5.27 -9.08 -6.74
CA PHE A 197 -5.73 -8.19 -5.69
C PHE A 197 -6.45 -7.00 -6.32
N GLN A 198 -7.46 -6.47 -5.64
CA GLN A 198 -8.10 -5.21 -5.99
C GLN A 198 -8.12 -4.32 -4.75
N GLY A 199 -7.56 -3.13 -4.87
CA GLY A 199 -7.48 -2.15 -3.79
C GLY A 199 -8.61 -1.13 -3.83
N ASP A 200 -8.34 0.03 -3.24
CA ASP A 200 -9.26 1.17 -3.24
C ASP A 200 -9.15 2.02 -4.52
N LEU A 201 -9.75 3.21 -4.49
CA LEU A 201 -9.67 4.21 -5.55
C LEU A 201 -8.25 4.39 -6.10
N PHE A 202 -7.24 4.52 -5.23
CA PHE A 202 -5.89 4.87 -5.65
C PHE A 202 -5.14 3.70 -6.29
N TRP A 203 -5.46 2.47 -5.86
CA TRP A 203 -5.02 1.26 -6.55
C TRP A 203 -5.58 1.21 -7.97
N SER A 204 -6.87 1.52 -8.15
CA SER A 204 -7.50 1.55 -9.48
C SER A 204 -7.00 2.70 -10.35
N LEU A 205 -6.80 3.90 -9.78
CA LEU A 205 -6.17 5.02 -10.49
C LEU A 205 -4.75 4.68 -10.95
N ASN A 206 -3.97 3.97 -10.13
CA ASN A 206 -2.67 3.46 -10.55
C ASN A 206 -2.83 2.42 -11.67
N GLY A 207 -3.78 1.51 -11.58
CA GLY A 207 -4.00 0.46 -12.59
C GLY A 207 -4.35 1.00 -13.98
N VAL A 208 -5.15 2.06 -14.07
CA VAL A 208 -5.41 2.76 -15.36
C VAL A 208 -4.24 3.65 -15.79
N GLY A 209 -3.52 4.24 -14.85
CA GLY A 209 -2.48 5.23 -15.13
C GLY A 209 -1.03 4.70 -15.21
N ALA A 210 -0.80 3.42 -14.92
CA ALA A 210 0.53 2.84 -14.92
C ALA A 210 1.06 2.67 -16.37
N PRO A 211 2.26 3.21 -16.67
CA PRO A 211 2.84 3.04 -18.01
C PRO A 211 3.20 1.58 -18.28
N ASP A 212 3.71 0.87 -17.27
CA ASP A 212 4.03 -0.56 -17.29
C ASP A 212 4.00 -1.12 -15.86
N VAL A 213 4.20 -2.43 -15.71
CA VAL A 213 4.48 -3.10 -14.44
C VAL A 213 5.95 -3.50 -14.43
N VAL A 214 6.70 -3.03 -13.45
CA VAL A 214 8.06 -3.52 -13.20
C VAL A 214 7.97 -4.87 -12.50
N LEU A 215 8.48 -5.91 -13.13
CA LEU A 215 8.49 -7.26 -12.59
C LEU A 215 9.86 -7.55 -11.96
N VAL A 216 9.84 -8.02 -10.71
CA VAL A 216 10.97 -8.65 -10.02
C VAL A 216 10.60 -10.12 -9.80
N TYR A 217 11.25 -11.03 -10.50
CA TYR A 217 11.01 -12.47 -10.41
C TYR A 217 12.23 -13.18 -9.85
N VAL A 218 12.01 -13.97 -8.79
CA VAL A 218 13.05 -14.81 -8.16
C VAL A 218 12.64 -16.27 -8.32
N PRO A 219 13.44 -17.11 -9.03
CA PRO A 219 13.10 -18.50 -9.28
C PRO A 219 13.22 -19.38 -8.03
N GLU A 220 12.69 -20.61 -8.13
CA GLU A 220 12.66 -21.57 -7.02
C GLU A 220 14.07 -21.83 -6.46
N GLY A 221 14.20 -21.75 -5.14
CA GLY A 221 15.45 -21.98 -4.41
C GLY A 221 16.56 -20.94 -4.65
N CYS A 222 16.30 -19.88 -5.41
CA CYS A 222 17.30 -18.87 -5.70
C CYS A 222 17.44 -17.86 -4.56
N LYS A 223 18.68 -17.62 -4.12
CA LYS A 223 19.01 -16.66 -3.08
C LYS A 223 19.75 -15.46 -3.69
N VAL A 224 19.16 -14.29 -3.54
CA VAL A 224 19.76 -13.02 -3.93
C VAL A 224 20.52 -12.45 -2.72
N GLU A 225 21.86 -12.56 -2.75
CA GLU A 225 22.71 -12.25 -1.60
C GLU A 225 22.70 -10.76 -1.20
N LYS A 226 22.56 -9.86 -2.18
CA LYS A 226 22.48 -8.42 -1.96
C LYS A 226 21.04 -7.93 -2.20
N PRO A 227 20.54 -6.99 -1.39
CA PRO A 227 19.20 -6.47 -1.60
C PRO A 227 19.10 -5.71 -2.94
N LEU A 228 17.97 -5.87 -3.62
CA LEU A 228 17.61 -5.09 -4.79
C LEU A 228 17.04 -3.74 -4.35
N HIS A 229 17.69 -2.66 -4.76
CA HIS A 229 17.23 -1.31 -4.49
C HIS A 229 16.28 -0.82 -5.59
N LEU A 230 15.03 -0.55 -5.24
CA LEU A 230 14.04 0.08 -6.10
C LEU A 230 14.03 1.58 -5.80
N ARG A 231 14.65 2.38 -6.67
CA ARG A 231 14.79 3.83 -6.47
C ARG A 231 13.78 4.58 -7.32
N PHE A 232 12.88 5.29 -6.67
CA PHE A 232 11.81 6.05 -7.31
C PHE A 232 12.15 7.54 -7.26
N PHE A 233 11.99 8.21 -8.39
CA PHE A 233 12.15 9.65 -8.48
C PHE A 233 11.06 10.24 -9.35
N SER A 234 10.40 11.29 -8.87
CA SER A 234 9.51 12.08 -9.74
C SER A 234 10.35 13.15 -10.41
N MET A 235 10.52 13.18 -11.73
CA MET A 235 11.31 14.20 -12.42
C MET A 235 10.45 15.42 -12.76
N ASN A 236 9.22 15.17 -13.21
CA ASN A 236 8.28 16.24 -13.52
C ASN A 236 7.64 16.79 -12.24
N ARG A 237 7.93 18.06 -11.94
CA ARG A 237 7.59 18.71 -10.67
C ARG A 237 7.14 20.14 -10.86
N SER A 238 6.10 20.54 -10.13
CA SER A 238 5.67 21.93 -10.02
C SER A 238 6.36 22.65 -8.86
N TYR A 239 6.41 23.97 -8.93
CA TYR A 239 6.81 24.83 -7.80
C TYR A 239 5.66 24.96 -6.78
N LYS A 240 6.00 25.10 -5.49
CA LYS A 240 5.03 25.40 -4.44
C LYS A 240 4.23 26.67 -4.74
N GLY A 241 2.93 26.62 -4.46
CA GLY A 241 1.98 27.67 -4.81
C GLY A 241 1.35 27.50 -6.20
N SER A 242 1.91 26.63 -7.06
CA SER A 242 1.23 26.18 -8.26
C SER A 242 0.02 25.31 -7.89
N LYS A 243 -1.06 25.40 -8.66
CA LYS A 243 -2.18 24.44 -8.58
C LYS A 243 -1.89 23.15 -9.34
N SER A 244 -0.86 23.12 -10.19
CA SER A 244 -0.51 21.96 -11.00
C SER A 244 0.17 20.89 -10.16
N LEU A 245 -0.34 19.66 -10.24
CA LEU A 245 0.16 18.49 -9.52
C LEU A 245 0.43 17.36 -10.52
N PRO A 246 1.64 17.26 -11.08
CA PRO A 246 2.02 16.16 -11.95
C PRO A 246 1.88 14.81 -11.22
N ILE A 247 1.21 13.83 -11.83
CA ILE A 247 1.05 12.49 -11.25
C ILE A 247 1.92 11.45 -11.97
N SER A 248 2.59 10.63 -11.17
CA SER A 248 3.30 9.42 -11.60
C SER A 248 2.68 8.18 -10.96
N ASN A 249 2.52 7.10 -11.75
CA ASN A 249 1.90 5.85 -11.30
C ASN A 249 2.88 4.66 -11.43
N PRO A 250 3.98 4.61 -10.64
CA PRO A 250 4.85 3.45 -10.64
C PRO A 250 4.10 2.21 -10.11
N ARG A 251 4.30 1.07 -10.76
CA ARG A 251 3.75 -0.20 -10.31
C ARG A 251 4.80 -1.30 -10.37
N VAL A 252 4.96 -2.03 -9.26
CA VAL A 252 5.93 -3.11 -9.12
C VAL A 252 5.23 -4.40 -8.70
N LEU A 253 5.57 -5.51 -9.35
CA LEU A 253 5.19 -6.85 -8.92
C LEU A 253 6.47 -7.63 -8.56
N VAL A 254 6.56 -8.09 -7.32
CA VAL A 254 7.62 -8.99 -6.84
C VAL A 254 7.03 -10.39 -6.71
N LEU A 255 7.56 -11.34 -7.46
CA LEU A 255 7.16 -12.74 -7.42
C LEU A 255 8.35 -13.59 -6.98
N VAL A 256 8.26 -14.15 -5.78
CA VAL A 256 9.29 -15.01 -5.21
C VAL A 256 8.75 -16.44 -5.14
N GLU A 257 9.35 -17.30 -5.94
CA GLU A 257 9.01 -18.71 -6.02
C GLU A 257 9.47 -19.46 -4.78
N LYS A 258 9.03 -20.72 -4.68
CA LYS A 258 9.24 -21.58 -3.53
C LYS A 258 10.71 -21.58 -3.08
N GLY A 259 10.94 -21.37 -1.79
CA GLY A 259 12.30 -21.34 -1.22
C GLY A 259 13.23 -20.25 -1.74
N GLY A 260 12.75 -19.30 -2.55
CA GLY A 260 13.53 -18.14 -2.98
C GLY A 260 13.76 -17.15 -1.84
N ASP A 261 14.82 -16.36 -1.91
CA ASP A 261 15.22 -15.41 -0.86
C ASP A 261 15.71 -14.11 -1.50
N ILE A 262 15.08 -12.98 -1.14
CA ILE A 262 15.46 -11.65 -1.66
C ILE A 262 15.21 -10.56 -0.62
N GLY A 263 16.13 -9.59 -0.57
CA GLY A 263 15.90 -8.31 0.09
C GLY A 263 15.49 -7.24 -0.92
N ILE A 264 14.50 -6.43 -0.57
CA ILE A 264 14.05 -5.27 -1.33
C ILE A 264 14.24 -4.00 -0.49
N VAL A 265 14.92 -3.01 -1.04
CA VAL A 265 14.97 -1.66 -0.47
C VAL A 265 14.20 -0.75 -1.40
N GLU A 266 13.08 -0.23 -0.93
CA GLU A 266 12.24 0.70 -1.66
C GLU A 266 12.54 2.12 -1.20
N GLU A 267 13.01 2.96 -2.11
CA GLU A 267 13.49 4.31 -1.78
C GLU A 267 12.82 5.35 -2.69
N TYR A 268 12.07 6.27 -2.09
CA TYR A 268 11.52 7.43 -2.79
C TYR A 268 12.38 8.65 -2.52
N VAL A 269 13.09 9.10 -3.54
CA VAL A 269 14.04 10.20 -3.44
C VAL A 269 13.38 11.51 -3.85
N GLY A 270 13.50 12.53 -3.00
CA GLY A 270 13.29 13.93 -3.37
C GLY A 270 14.59 14.53 -3.89
N GLY A 271 14.52 15.40 -4.91
CA GLY A 271 15.70 16.22 -5.23
C GLY A 271 15.96 17.21 -4.11
N ASP A 272 17.24 17.49 -3.83
CA ASP A 272 17.65 18.34 -2.72
C ASP A 272 17.00 19.74 -2.76
N GLY A 273 16.55 20.21 -1.60
CA GLY A 273 16.34 21.64 -1.32
C GLY A 273 15.06 22.30 -1.85
N ASP A 274 14.21 21.63 -2.62
CA ASP A 274 13.08 22.30 -3.25
C ASP A 274 11.70 21.95 -2.66
N ASP A 275 10.93 23.01 -2.39
CA ASP A 275 9.48 23.05 -2.19
C ASP A 275 8.75 22.64 -3.51
N ARG A 276 8.92 21.40 -3.95
CA ARG A 276 8.27 20.85 -5.17
C ARG A 276 6.96 20.15 -4.87
N CYS A 277 6.00 20.32 -5.77
CA CYS A 277 4.71 19.66 -5.73
C CYS A 277 4.59 18.65 -6.88
N TYR A 278 4.27 17.42 -6.53
CA TYR A 278 4.00 16.31 -7.43
C TYR A 278 3.24 15.24 -6.64
N TRP A 279 2.61 14.31 -7.36
CA TRP A 279 1.93 13.18 -6.77
C TRP A 279 2.55 11.88 -7.24
N THR A 280 3.12 11.12 -6.31
CA THR A 280 3.50 9.73 -6.53
C THR A 280 2.37 8.83 -6.04
N ASN A 281 1.71 8.14 -6.97
CA ASN A 281 0.70 7.12 -6.66
C ASN A 281 1.27 5.73 -6.96
N SER A 282 1.91 5.12 -5.97
CA SER A 282 2.68 3.89 -6.14
C SER A 282 1.91 2.63 -5.72
N VAL A 283 2.13 1.54 -6.45
CA VAL A 283 1.62 0.21 -6.08
C VAL A 283 2.76 -0.79 -6.11
N MET A 284 2.91 -1.56 -5.04
CA MET A 284 3.84 -2.69 -4.95
C MET A 284 3.08 -3.93 -4.51
N GLU A 285 3.12 -4.98 -5.32
CA GLU A 285 2.47 -6.26 -5.03
C GLU A 285 3.57 -7.31 -4.82
N VAL A 286 3.55 -8.02 -3.70
CA VAL A 286 4.57 -9.02 -3.33
C VAL A 286 3.88 -10.37 -3.15
N VAL A 287 4.32 -11.35 -3.93
CA VAL A 287 3.84 -12.73 -3.88
C VAL A 287 4.98 -13.60 -3.35
N VAL A 288 4.75 -14.23 -2.21
CA VAL A 288 5.71 -15.05 -1.48
C VAL A 288 5.25 -16.50 -1.46
N SER A 289 5.93 -17.36 -2.21
CA SER A 289 5.57 -18.78 -2.29
C SER A 289 6.03 -19.57 -1.06
N ASP A 290 5.66 -20.85 -0.98
CA ASP A 290 6.05 -21.77 0.09
C ASP A 290 7.56 -21.71 0.43
N ARG A 291 7.89 -21.52 1.72
CA ARG A 291 9.26 -21.35 2.26
C ARG A 291 10.10 -20.23 1.63
N ALA A 292 9.51 -19.35 0.80
CA ALA A 292 10.21 -18.18 0.29
C ALA A 292 10.38 -17.12 1.38
N LYS A 293 11.39 -16.26 1.22
CA LYS A 293 11.73 -15.19 2.14
C LYS A 293 11.85 -13.87 1.39
N VAL A 294 11.17 -12.86 1.92
CA VAL A 294 11.28 -11.49 1.43
C VAL A 294 11.53 -10.59 2.62
N SER A 295 12.60 -9.81 2.57
CA SER A 295 12.79 -8.67 3.47
C SER A 295 12.50 -7.39 2.70
N HIS A 296 11.75 -6.46 3.30
CA HIS A 296 11.39 -5.19 2.69
C HIS A 296 11.77 -4.04 3.62
N SER A 297 12.53 -3.09 3.08
CA SER A 297 12.89 -1.85 3.75
C SER A 297 12.34 -0.68 2.94
N TYR A 298 11.84 0.34 3.64
CA TYR A 298 11.22 1.51 3.00
C TYR A 298 11.90 2.80 3.46
N ILE A 299 12.28 3.63 2.49
CA ILE A 299 12.94 4.92 2.69
C ILE A 299 12.18 5.98 1.90
N GLN A 300 11.83 7.09 2.54
CA GLN A 300 11.16 8.21 1.90
C GLN A 300 11.86 9.52 2.25
N THR A 301 12.48 10.14 1.26
CA THR A 301 13.19 11.42 1.35
C THR A 301 12.63 12.42 0.34
N GLN A 302 11.33 12.34 0.05
CA GLN A 302 10.62 13.19 -0.90
C GLN A 302 10.40 14.64 -0.38
N SER A 303 10.09 15.55 -1.31
CA SER A 303 9.73 16.94 -0.99
C SER A 303 8.57 17.01 0.00
N LEU A 304 8.60 18.00 0.91
CA LEU A 304 7.48 18.30 1.80
C LEU A 304 6.21 18.72 1.06
N GLY A 305 6.32 19.22 -0.18
CA GLY A 305 5.17 19.56 -1.03
C GLY A 305 4.63 18.38 -1.84
N ALA A 306 5.23 17.19 -1.72
CA ALA A 306 4.80 16.01 -2.45
C ALA A 306 3.57 15.36 -1.80
N ALA A 307 2.63 14.93 -2.64
CA ALA A 307 1.64 13.94 -2.27
C ALA A 307 2.21 12.55 -2.57
N HIS A 308 2.17 11.65 -1.58
CA HIS A 308 2.59 10.27 -1.74
C HIS A 308 1.46 9.36 -1.28
N VAL A 309 0.90 8.61 -2.23
CA VAL A 309 -0.09 7.57 -1.96
C VAL A 309 0.53 6.26 -2.39
N LYS A 310 0.53 5.29 -1.48
CA LYS A 310 1.15 4.00 -1.72
C LYS A 310 0.29 2.85 -1.25
N TRP A 311 0.25 1.84 -2.10
CA TRP A 311 -0.33 0.54 -1.83
C TRP A 311 0.75 -0.53 -1.82
N THR A 312 0.78 -1.35 -0.78
CA THR A 312 1.58 -2.56 -0.72
C THR A 312 0.68 -3.75 -0.41
N SER A 313 0.64 -4.74 -1.29
CA SER A 313 -0.08 -6.00 -1.04
C SER A 313 0.92 -7.13 -0.86
N VAL A 314 0.74 -7.99 0.14
CA VAL A 314 1.60 -9.15 0.38
C VAL A 314 0.74 -10.40 0.41
N CYS A 315 0.92 -11.27 -0.58
CA CYS A 315 0.21 -12.53 -0.71
C CYS A 315 1.16 -13.69 -0.46
N GLN A 316 0.92 -14.46 0.60
CA GLN A 316 1.65 -15.70 0.84
C GLN A 316 0.90 -16.89 0.26
N VAL A 317 1.58 -17.70 -0.55
CA VAL A 317 1.00 -18.84 -1.28
C VAL A 317 1.64 -20.15 -0.77
N GLY A 318 0.95 -20.91 0.08
CA GLY A 318 1.43 -22.20 0.60
C GLY A 318 0.71 -22.70 1.86
N SER A 319 0.82 -24.00 2.15
CA SER A 319 0.24 -24.64 3.34
C SER A 319 1.08 -24.34 4.59
N PHE A 320 0.41 -23.86 5.64
CA PHE A 320 0.95 -23.57 6.96
C PHE A 320 1.36 -24.89 7.67
N ALA A 321 2.60 -25.34 7.45
CA ALA A 321 3.19 -26.40 8.27
C ALA A 321 4.69 -26.13 8.49
N SER A 322 5.02 -25.03 9.16
CA SER A 322 6.23 -24.98 9.98
C SER A 322 6.15 -23.86 11.01
N THR A 323 6.42 -24.21 12.26
CA THR A 323 6.81 -23.28 13.31
C THR A 323 8.14 -22.64 12.92
N SER A 324 8.09 -21.62 12.06
CA SER A 324 9.26 -20.85 11.65
C SER A 324 9.22 -19.49 12.32
N ARG A 325 10.12 -19.26 13.28
CA ARG A 325 10.50 -17.90 13.71
C ARG A 325 11.32 -17.28 12.58
N ALA A 326 10.66 -16.93 11.49
CA ALA A 326 11.15 -15.89 10.61
C ALA A 326 10.60 -14.58 11.17
N LEU A 327 11.46 -13.60 11.46
CA LEU A 327 11.00 -12.21 11.53
C LEU A 327 10.60 -11.81 10.11
N SER A 328 9.40 -12.20 9.67
CA SER A 328 8.66 -11.46 8.66
C SER A 328 8.29 -10.14 9.32
N LEU A 329 9.00 -9.06 8.99
CA LEU A 329 8.54 -7.70 9.33
C LEU A 329 7.30 -7.29 8.51
N LEU A 330 6.51 -8.26 8.04
CA LEU A 330 5.32 -8.14 7.21
C LEU A 330 4.33 -9.27 7.56
N ASP A 331 3.85 -9.31 8.81
CA ASP A 331 2.70 -10.15 9.19
C ASP A 331 1.38 -9.46 8.78
N CYS A 332 1.27 -8.97 7.53
CA CYS A 332 0.14 -8.17 7.05
C CYS A 332 -0.22 -8.52 5.61
N ASN A 333 -1.47 -8.91 5.35
CA ASN A 333 -1.95 -9.28 4.01
C ASN A 333 -2.03 -8.07 3.04
N ALA A 334 -2.22 -6.85 3.56
CA ALA A 334 -2.07 -5.61 2.80
C ALA A 334 -1.71 -4.44 3.73
N LEU A 335 -0.83 -3.56 3.26
CA LEU A 335 -0.39 -2.36 3.94
C LEU A 335 -0.58 -1.16 3.03
N ARG A 336 -1.18 -0.11 3.57
CA ARG A 336 -1.38 1.14 2.85
C ARG A 336 -0.64 2.27 3.56
N PHE A 337 0.15 3.02 2.79
CA PHE A 337 0.86 4.18 3.28
C PHE A 337 0.35 5.41 2.54
N VAL A 338 -0.23 6.37 3.27
CA VAL A 338 -0.54 7.68 2.70
C VAL A 338 0.27 8.72 3.46
N THR A 339 1.18 9.38 2.74
CA THR A 339 1.98 10.48 3.24
C THR A 339 1.61 11.76 2.50
N LEU A 340 1.07 12.73 3.24
CA LEU A 340 0.79 14.07 2.73
C LEU A 340 1.54 15.07 3.61
N ASN A 341 2.36 15.92 3.00
CA ASN A 341 3.13 16.95 3.72
C ASN A 341 3.97 16.39 4.90
N ALA A 342 4.65 15.26 4.68
CA ALA A 342 5.46 14.54 5.68
C ALA A 342 4.73 14.01 6.93
N LEU A 343 3.40 13.99 6.95
CA LEU A 343 2.64 13.24 7.95
C LEU A 343 2.49 11.79 7.49
N PHE A 344 3.11 10.87 8.23
CA PHE A 344 3.08 9.43 7.98
C PHE A 344 1.77 8.85 8.52
N VAL A 345 0.86 8.42 7.63
CA VAL A 345 -0.31 7.65 8.02
C VAL A 345 -0.18 6.26 7.39
N CYS A 346 0.16 5.27 8.23
CA CYS A 346 0.11 3.86 7.88
C CYS A 346 -1.28 3.33 8.24
N ILE A 347 -2.03 2.88 7.24
CA ILE A 347 -3.29 2.17 7.43
C ILE A 347 -3.01 0.70 7.15
N LEU A 348 -3.06 -0.12 8.20
CA LEU A 348 -3.03 -1.57 8.06
C LEU A 348 -4.42 -2.04 7.63
N MET A 349 -4.52 -2.70 6.47
CA MET A 349 -5.75 -3.33 6.02
C MET A 349 -5.56 -4.84 6.04
N TRP A 350 -6.21 -5.53 6.98
CA TRP A 350 -6.18 -6.99 7.01
C TRP A 350 -7.31 -7.52 6.12
N GLN A 351 -6.96 -8.03 4.95
CA GLN A 351 -7.91 -8.74 4.10
C GLN A 351 -7.69 -10.25 4.26
N LEU A 352 -8.62 -10.93 4.93
CA LEU A 352 -8.61 -12.38 5.03
C LEU A 352 -9.00 -13.01 3.67
N PRO A 353 -8.36 -14.11 3.24
CA PRO A 353 -8.88 -14.91 2.14
C PRO A 353 -10.28 -15.41 2.49
N ASN A 354 -11.21 -15.39 1.53
CA ASN A 354 -12.64 -15.69 1.70
C ASN A 354 -13.00 -17.14 2.14
N ASP A 355 -12.06 -18.00 2.54
CA ASP A 355 -12.30 -19.44 2.71
C ASP A 355 -11.82 -20.04 4.05
N LEU A 356 -12.02 -19.35 5.18
CA LEU A 356 -11.87 -19.99 6.50
C LEU A 356 -13.05 -19.65 7.42
N LEU A 357 -13.97 -20.61 7.52
CA LEU A 357 -14.95 -20.71 8.60
C LEU A 357 -14.18 -20.77 9.94
N LEU A 358 -14.36 -19.73 10.76
CA LEU A 358 -13.94 -19.70 12.15
C LEU A 358 -14.75 -20.74 12.94
N SER A 359 -14.12 -21.87 13.28
CA SER A 359 -14.52 -22.68 14.44
C SER A 359 -13.38 -22.63 15.45
N ASP A 360 -13.69 -22.01 16.59
CA ASP A 360 -13.15 -22.21 17.94
C ASP A 360 -11.62 -22.24 18.12
N ILE A 361 -11.09 -21.13 18.64
CA ILE A 361 -9.79 -21.12 19.33
C ILE A 361 -10.06 -20.82 20.81
N ASP A 362 -9.91 -21.85 21.62
CA ASP A 362 -9.83 -21.79 23.08
C ASP A 362 -8.60 -20.99 23.52
N TYR A 363 -8.81 -20.07 24.46
CA TYR A 363 -7.74 -19.39 25.20
C TYR A 363 -7.34 -20.26 26.40
N GLU A 364 -6.18 -20.91 26.35
CA GLU A 364 -5.48 -21.36 27.57
C GLU A 364 -4.47 -20.27 27.98
N GLU A 365 -4.77 -19.56 29.06
CA GLU A 365 -3.80 -18.79 29.84
C GLU A 365 -2.89 -19.76 30.61
N ASN A 366 -1.58 -19.56 30.54
CA ASN A 366 -0.65 -20.13 31.53
C ASN A 366 0.31 -19.04 32.02
N GLU A 367 0.37 -18.95 33.36
CA GLU A 367 1.32 -18.21 34.19
C GLU A 367 2.79 -18.65 34.00
#